data_AF-L2GQ43-F1
#
_entry.id   AF-L2GQ43-F1
#
_cell.length_a   1.000
_cell.length_b   1.000
_cell.length_c   1.000
_cell.angle_alpha   90.00
_cell.angle_beta   90.00
_cell.angle_gamma   90.00
#
_symmetry.space_group_name_H-M   'P 1'
#
loop_
_entity.id
_entity.type
_entity.pdbx_description
1 polymer ?
#
loop_
_entity_poly.entity_id
_entity_poly.type
_entity_poly.pdbx_seq_one_letter_code
_entity_poly.pdbx_strand_id
1 'polypeptide(L)'
;ITDLDTMDRNLMKKHEINPLIVARSNINLKVLVIDAQFLYDFNSILLSIPSLEVLKIRCSQPININLQAQRDKIRLHELLIECSDDQINEYKTSRTTSEIHCFIQSLALYIDFTSLERLALVSISQSVIIDAATLMVIE
;
A
#
# COMPACT_ATOMS: atom_id res chain seq x y z
N ILE A 1 28.23 12.46 -48.28
CA ILE A 1 27.84 11.87 -46.99
C ILE A 1 28.70 12.61 -45.98
N THR A 2 28.14 13.67 -45.42
CA THR A 2 28.81 14.65 -44.56
C THR A 2 27.89 14.85 -43.37
N ASP A 3 28.43 14.54 -42.19
CA ASP A 3 28.28 15.24 -40.91
C ASP A 3 26.84 15.66 -40.54
N LEU A 4 26.13 15.00 -39.63
CA LEU A 4 26.48 14.80 -38.22
C LEU A 4 26.99 16.08 -37.54
N ASP A 5 26.31 17.20 -37.79
CA ASP A 5 26.34 18.34 -36.88
C ASP A 5 25.05 19.16 -36.95
N THR A 6 24.59 19.60 -35.77
CA THR A 6 23.40 20.43 -35.49
C THR A 6 22.03 19.74 -35.45
N MET A 7 21.89 18.71 -34.61
CA MET A 7 20.62 18.56 -33.88
C MET A 7 20.68 19.45 -32.63
N ASP A 8 19.85 20.48 -32.68
CA ASP A 8 19.66 21.52 -31.68
C ASP A 8 19.52 20.91 -30.27
N ARG A 9 20.57 21.05 -29.45
CA ARG A 9 20.64 20.55 -28.06
C ARG A 9 19.63 21.24 -27.12
N ASN A 10 18.83 22.17 -27.64
CA ASN A 10 17.83 22.96 -26.93
C ASN A 10 16.44 22.30 -26.86
N LEU A 11 16.26 21.09 -27.41
CA LEU A 11 14.98 20.38 -27.40
C LEU A 11 14.87 19.25 -26.36
N MET A 12 15.81 19.14 -25.41
CA MET A 12 15.50 18.44 -24.16
C MET A 12 14.64 19.37 -23.31
N LYS A 13 13.33 19.34 -23.54
CA LYS A 13 12.35 19.87 -22.59
C LYS A 13 12.67 19.24 -21.23
N LYS A 14 13.29 20.02 -20.35
CA LYS A 14 13.43 19.66 -18.94
C LYS A 14 12.01 19.55 -18.42
N HIS A 15 11.51 18.33 -18.30
CA HIS A 15 10.22 18.08 -17.66
C HIS A 15 10.47 18.26 -16.16
N GLU A 16 10.53 19.51 -15.71
CA GLU A 16 10.40 19.81 -14.29
C GLU A 16 8.97 19.46 -13.92
N ILE A 17 8.81 18.33 -13.22
CA ILE A 17 7.57 18.04 -12.53
C ILE A 17 7.47 19.10 -11.44
N ASN A 18 6.73 20.17 -11.72
CA ASN A 18 6.46 21.20 -10.75
C ASN A 18 5.53 20.60 -9.68
N PRO A 19 5.96 20.46 -8.42
CA PRO A 19 5.16 19.84 -7.36
C PRO A 19 3.81 20.54 -7.16
N LEU A 20 3.73 21.84 -7.48
CA LEU A 20 2.51 22.64 -7.40
C LEU A 20 1.46 22.27 -8.46
N ILE A 21 1.86 21.65 -9.58
CA ILE A 21 0.93 21.20 -10.63
C ILE A 21 0.32 19.83 -10.28
N VAL A 22 1.05 19.00 -9.54
CA VAL A 22 0.52 17.74 -8.97
C VAL A 22 -0.41 18.02 -7.77
N ALA A 23 -0.18 19.12 -7.06
CA ALA A 23 -0.97 19.56 -5.90
C ALA A 23 -2.25 20.34 -6.27
N ARG A 24 -3.05 19.88 -7.23
CA ARG A 24 -4.47 20.23 -7.22
C ARG A 24 -5.14 19.42 -6.10
N SER A 25 -5.23 20.04 -4.94
CA SER A 25 -5.78 19.54 -3.66
C SER A 25 -7.29 19.18 -3.68
N ASN A 26 -7.82 18.70 -4.81
CA ASN A 26 -9.19 18.22 -4.98
C ASN A 26 -9.23 16.77 -5.47
N ILE A 27 -8.20 15.98 -5.15
CA ILE A 27 -8.23 14.54 -5.39
C ILE A 27 -9.08 13.93 -4.27
N ASN A 28 -10.36 13.68 -4.55
CA ASN A 28 -11.24 12.91 -3.68
C ASN A 28 -10.96 11.40 -3.84
N LEU A 29 -9.70 11.02 -3.64
CA LEU A 29 -9.27 9.63 -3.76
C LEU A 29 -9.70 8.87 -2.51
N LYS A 30 -10.82 8.16 -2.63
CA LYS A 30 -11.35 7.31 -1.56
C LYS A 30 -10.72 5.92 -1.51
N VAL A 31 -10.31 5.40 -2.65
CA VAL A 31 -9.80 4.03 -2.78
C VAL A 31 -8.45 4.06 -3.48
N LEU A 32 -7.46 3.44 -2.87
CA LEU A 32 -6.14 3.28 -3.47
C LEU A 32 -5.73 1.81 -3.49
N VAL A 33 -5.15 1.38 -4.60
CA VAL A 33 -4.51 0.08 -4.74
C VAL A 33 -3.03 0.29 -4.99
N ILE A 34 -2.18 -0.30 -4.14
CA ILE A 34 -0.72 -0.22 -4.25
C ILE A 34 -0.10 -1.61 -4.18
N ASP A 35 1.09 -1.74 -4.74
CA ASP A 35 1.93 -2.89 -4.45
C ASP A 35 2.61 -2.71 -3.08
N ALA A 36 2.78 -3.80 -2.33
CA ALA A 36 3.45 -3.80 -1.03
C ALA A 36 4.87 -3.21 -1.10
N GLN A 37 5.57 -3.38 -2.23
CA GLN A 37 6.91 -2.82 -2.44
C GLN A 37 6.92 -1.28 -2.35
N PHE A 38 5.82 -0.63 -2.73
CA PHE A 38 5.70 0.82 -2.76
C PHE A 38 5.11 1.40 -1.48
N LEU A 39 4.62 0.58 -0.55
CA LEU A 39 3.97 1.08 0.66
C LEU A 39 4.87 2.06 1.44
N TYR A 40 6.16 1.74 1.54
CA TYR A 40 7.13 2.57 2.28
C TYR A 40 7.38 3.91 1.61
N ASP A 41 7.58 3.90 0.29
CA ASP A 41 7.87 5.11 -0.47
C ASP A 41 6.67 6.06 -0.49
N PHE A 42 5.46 5.52 -0.47
CA PHE A 42 4.23 6.30 -0.57
C PHE A 42 3.65 6.70 0.78
N ASN A 43 4.15 6.21 1.91
CA ASN A 43 3.46 6.43 3.18
C ASN A 43 3.31 7.92 3.54
N SER A 44 4.34 8.73 3.32
CA SER A 44 4.25 10.19 3.51
C SER A 44 3.19 10.86 2.62
N ILE A 45 2.98 10.31 1.43
CA ILE A 45 1.94 10.75 0.49
C ILE A 45 0.56 10.30 0.99
N LEU A 46 0.42 9.06 1.49
CA LEU A 46 -0.84 8.54 2.03
C LEU A 46 -1.36 9.38 3.19
N LEU A 47 -0.48 9.84 4.08
CA LEU A 47 -0.83 10.78 5.16
C LEU A 47 -1.36 12.12 4.66
N SER A 48 -1.04 12.50 3.42
CA SER A 48 -1.47 13.75 2.79
C SER A 48 -2.78 13.61 2.01
N ILE A 49 -3.42 12.43 2.02
CA ILE A 49 -4.70 12.17 1.32
C ILE A 49 -5.80 11.98 2.39
N PRO A 50 -6.42 13.06 2.89
CA PRO A 50 -7.38 12.99 3.98
C PRO A 50 -8.71 12.32 3.61
N SER A 51 -8.98 12.13 2.31
CA SER A 51 -10.18 11.48 1.78
C SER A 51 -10.03 9.98 1.58
N LEU A 52 -8.85 9.41 1.87
CA LEU A 52 -8.60 7.99 1.66
C LEU A 52 -9.34 7.15 2.71
N GLU A 53 -10.26 6.31 2.23
CA GLU A 53 -11.12 5.46 3.07
C GLU A 53 -10.69 3.99 2.96
N VAL A 54 -10.23 3.55 1.79
CA VAL A 54 -9.90 2.16 1.49
C VAL A 54 -8.50 2.04 0.91
N LEU A 55 -7.68 1.20 1.52
CA LEU A 55 -6.38 0.81 0.98
C LEU A 55 -6.37 -0.68 0.65
N LYS A 56 -6.06 -1.00 -0.60
CA LYS A 56 -5.77 -2.36 -1.03
C LYS A 56 -4.27 -2.49 -1.30
N ILE A 57 -3.64 -3.45 -0.64
CA ILE A 57 -2.22 -3.74 -0.82
C ILE A 57 -2.09 -5.07 -1.55
N ARG A 58 -1.38 -5.07 -2.68
CA ARG A 58 -1.02 -6.28 -3.42
C ARG A 58 0.29 -6.82 -2.88
N CYS A 59 0.24 -8.00 -2.29
CA CYS A 59 1.44 -8.70 -1.86
C CYS A 59 2.10 -9.36 -3.07
N SER A 60 3.25 -8.82 -3.49
CA SER A 60 4.20 -9.55 -4.32
C SER A 60 5.22 -10.24 -3.41
N GLN A 61 5.63 -11.47 -3.71
CA GLN A 61 6.78 -12.08 -3.05
C GLN A 61 8.10 -11.59 -3.67
N PRO A 62 9.14 -11.35 -2.87
CA PRO A 62 9.16 -11.38 -1.39
C PRO A 62 8.51 -10.13 -0.77
N ILE A 63 7.88 -10.28 0.39
CA ILE A 63 7.33 -9.13 1.13
C ILE A 63 8.48 -8.42 1.85
N ASN A 64 8.80 -7.20 1.42
CA ASN A 64 9.76 -6.38 2.15
C ASN A 64 9.07 -5.79 3.39
N ILE A 65 9.67 -5.97 4.57
CA ILE A 65 9.19 -5.42 5.83
C ILE A 65 10.17 -4.34 6.30
N ASN A 66 9.80 -3.08 6.14
CA ASN A 66 10.44 -1.98 6.86
C ASN A 66 9.79 -1.88 8.25
N LEU A 67 10.63 -1.81 9.29
CA LEU A 67 10.21 -1.72 10.69
C LEU A 67 10.37 -0.30 11.27
N GLN A 68 10.69 0.68 10.43
CA GLN A 68 10.76 2.07 10.86
C GLN A 68 9.35 2.57 11.22
N ALA A 69 9.10 2.67 12.52
CA ALA A 69 7.87 3.22 13.07
C ALA A 69 7.71 4.69 12.64
N GLN A 70 6.50 5.04 12.21
CA GLN A 70 6.16 6.43 11.94
C GLN A 70 5.50 7.08 13.16
N ARG A 71 5.67 8.39 13.27
CA ARG A 71 5.04 9.19 14.32
C ARG A 71 3.53 9.25 14.14
N ASP A 72 3.10 9.42 12.88
CA ASP A 72 1.71 9.50 12.49
C ASP A 72 1.31 8.24 11.72
N LYS A 73 0.07 7.79 11.93
CA LYS A 73 -0.49 6.62 11.26
C LYS A 73 -1.62 7.02 10.32
N ILE A 74 -1.71 6.34 9.19
CA ILE A 74 -2.81 6.49 8.25
C ILE A 74 -4.08 5.95 8.90
N ARG A 75 -5.16 6.73 8.84
CA ARG A 75 -6.49 6.32 9.30
C ARG A 75 -7.31 5.93 8.08
N LEU A 76 -7.92 4.76 8.12
CA LEU A 76 -8.64 4.15 7.01
C LEU A 76 -9.87 3.43 7.57
N HIS A 77 -10.92 3.30 6.76
CA HIS A 77 -12.08 2.47 7.10
C HIS A 77 -11.83 1.01 6.73
N GLU A 78 -11.24 0.74 5.56
CA GLU A 78 -11.00 -0.62 5.08
C GLU A 78 -9.56 -0.85 4.63
N LEU A 79 -8.98 -1.97 5.06
CA LEU A 79 -7.69 -2.48 4.61
C LEU A 79 -7.86 -3.87 4.00
N LEU A 80 -7.53 -3.98 2.72
CA LEU A 80 -7.59 -5.23 1.96
C LEU A 80 -6.18 -5.66 1.57
N ILE A 81 -5.82 -6.90 1.84
CA ILE A 81 -4.50 -7.45 1.50
C ILE A 81 -4.72 -8.54 0.46
N GLU A 82 -4.28 -8.26 -0.76
CA GLU A 82 -4.36 -9.19 -1.87
C GLU A 82 -3.17 -10.14 -1.86
N CYS A 83 -3.42 -11.42 -1.65
CA CYS A 83 -2.44 -12.50 -1.57
C CYS A 83 -2.95 -13.79 -2.23
N SER A 84 -2.09 -14.80 -2.35
CA SER A 84 -2.48 -16.07 -2.98
C SER A 84 -3.42 -16.89 -2.09
N ASP A 85 -4.16 -17.82 -2.69
CA ASP A 85 -5.01 -18.75 -1.95
C ASP A 85 -4.22 -19.57 -0.91
N ASP A 86 -2.99 -19.97 -1.26
CA ASP A 86 -2.09 -20.69 -0.38
C ASP A 86 -1.70 -19.86 0.84
N GLN A 87 -1.38 -18.57 0.63
CA GLN A 87 -1.06 -17.65 1.72
C GLN A 87 -2.25 -17.41 2.66
N ILE A 88 -3.48 -17.35 2.11
CA ILE A 88 -4.70 -17.25 2.92
C ILE A 88 -4.90 -18.52 3.76
N ASN A 89 -4.73 -19.70 3.16
CA ASN A 89 -4.87 -20.98 3.85
C ASN A 89 -3.79 -21.17 4.91
N GLU A 90 -2.55 -20.76 4.62
CA GLU A 90 -1.46 -20.72 5.59
C GLU A 90 -1.81 -19.79 6.76
N TYR A 91 -2.33 -18.58 6.49
CA TYR A 91 -2.74 -17.66 7.54
C TYR A 91 -3.83 -18.24 8.47
N LYS A 92 -4.82 -18.95 7.91
CA LYS A 92 -5.87 -19.61 8.71
C LYS A 92 -5.32 -20.70 9.65
N THR A 93 -4.26 -21.38 9.23
CA THR A 93 -3.73 -22.57 9.92
C THR A 93 -2.54 -22.25 10.83
N SER A 94 -1.66 -21.35 10.39
CA SER A 94 -0.53 -20.81 11.13
C SER A 94 -0.92 -19.47 11.77
N ARG A 95 -1.37 -19.55 13.02
CA ARG A 95 -1.87 -18.39 13.78
C ARG A 95 -0.84 -17.27 13.98
N THR A 96 0.46 -17.52 13.81
CA THR A 96 1.50 -16.51 14.08
C THR A 96 2.77 -16.59 13.24
N THR A 97 3.00 -17.66 12.46
CA THR A 97 4.30 -17.84 11.76
C THR A 97 4.24 -17.58 10.27
N SER A 98 3.06 -17.31 9.71
CA SER A 98 2.94 -17.04 8.28
C SER A 98 3.56 -15.69 7.92
N GLU A 99 4.16 -15.60 6.72
CA GLU A 99 4.75 -14.36 6.19
C GLU A 99 3.71 -13.22 6.19
N ILE A 100 2.45 -13.54 5.86
CA ILE A 100 1.33 -12.61 5.88
C ILE A 100 1.01 -12.12 7.29
N HIS A 101 1.09 -12.98 8.31
CA HIS A 101 0.87 -12.54 9.69
C HIS A 101 1.91 -11.51 10.12
N CYS A 102 3.18 -11.79 9.87
CA CYS A 102 4.28 -10.85 10.13
C CYS A 102 4.09 -9.54 9.34
N PHE A 103 3.65 -9.64 8.08
CA PHE A 103 3.36 -8.46 7.26
C PHE A 103 2.24 -7.61 7.86
N ILE A 104 1.09 -8.20 8.22
CA ILE A 104 -0.03 -7.48 8.84
C ILE A 104 0.41 -6.80 10.14
N GLN A 105 1.20 -7.49 10.97
CA GLN A 105 1.75 -6.88 12.19
C GLN A 105 2.61 -5.66 11.88
N SER A 106 3.44 -5.72 10.82
CA SER A 106 4.25 -4.57 10.40
C SER A 106 3.41 -3.40 9.89
N LEU A 107 2.25 -3.66 9.28
CA LEU A 107 1.34 -2.60 8.82
C LEU A 107 0.81 -1.76 9.97
N ALA A 108 0.71 -2.30 11.19
CA ALA A 108 0.30 -1.55 12.37
C ALA A 108 1.29 -0.42 12.74
N LEU A 109 2.52 -0.42 12.18
CA LEU A 109 3.47 0.68 12.31
C LEU A 109 3.10 1.90 11.47
N TYR A 110 2.23 1.72 10.47
CA TYR A 110 1.89 2.71 9.46
C TYR A 110 0.41 3.04 9.42
N ILE A 111 -0.44 2.11 9.82
CA ILE A 111 -1.90 2.20 9.77
C ILE A 111 -2.46 2.10 11.17
N ASP A 112 -3.42 2.96 11.49
CA ASP A 112 -4.15 2.93 12.74
C ASP A 112 -5.23 1.84 12.70
N PHE A 113 -4.88 0.64 13.17
CA PHE A 113 -5.78 -0.51 13.19
C PHE A 113 -7.02 -0.28 14.06
N THR A 114 -6.98 0.67 15.01
CA THR A 114 -8.15 0.99 15.84
C THR A 114 -9.22 1.76 15.06
N SER A 115 -8.86 2.34 13.91
CA SER A 115 -9.77 3.04 13.02
C SER A 115 -10.40 2.14 11.95
N LEU A 116 -9.90 0.91 11.79
CA LEU A 116 -10.39 0.00 10.76
C LEU A 116 -11.76 -0.58 11.14
N GLU A 117 -12.72 -0.40 10.24
CA GLU A 117 -14.00 -1.13 10.28
C GLU A 117 -13.85 -2.52 9.67
N ARG A 118 -12.93 -2.68 8.71
CA ARG A 118 -12.65 -3.97 8.06
C ARG A 118 -11.18 -4.16 7.76
N LEU A 119 -10.66 -5.32 8.16
CA LEU A 119 -9.40 -5.89 7.69
C LEU A 119 -9.71 -7.22 7.02
N ALA A 120 -9.22 -7.44 5.79
CA ALA A 120 -9.43 -8.72 5.11
C ALA A 120 -8.25 -9.14 4.25
N LEU A 121 -8.01 -10.45 4.19
CA LEU A 121 -7.24 -11.07 3.12
C LEU A 121 -8.17 -11.37 1.95
N VAL A 122 -7.71 -11.10 0.74
CA VAL A 122 -8.47 -11.33 -0.48
C VAL A 122 -7.59 -12.01 -1.53
N SER A 123 -8.16 -12.95 -2.25
CA SER A 123 -7.59 -13.52 -3.47
C SER A 123 -8.64 -13.45 -4.57
N ILE A 124 -8.37 -14.10 -5.70
CA ILE A 124 -9.36 -14.27 -6.77
C ILE A 124 -10.49 -15.22 -6.34
N SER A 125 -10.18 -16.21 -5.50
CA SER A 125 -11.07 -17.34 -5.20
C SER A 125 -11.72 -17.24 -3.82
N GLN A 126 -11.13 -16.50 -2.88
CA GLN A 126 -11.63 -16.42 -1.51
C GLN A 126 -11.30 -15.09 -0.84
N SER A 127 -11.99 -14.83 0.26
CA SER A 127 -11.70 -13.72 1.17
C SER A 127 -11.87 -14.17 2.61
N VAL A 128 -11.11 -13.57 3.52
CA VAL A 128 -11.16 -13.84 4.95
C VAL A 128 -11.15 -12.51 5.69
N ILE A 129 -12.13 -12.31 6.56
CA ILE A 129 -12.17 -11.14 7.43
C ILE A 129 -11.35 -11.43 8.68
N ILE A 130 -10.58 -10.43 9.10
CA ILE A 130 -9.69 -10.50 10.25
C ILE A 130 -10.11 -9.43 11.26
N ASP A 131 -10.14 -9.82 12.52
CA ASP A 131 -10.27 -8.89 13.63
C ASP A 131 -8.98 -8.08 13.78
N ALA A 132 -9.07 -6.76 13.60
CA ALA A 132 -7.89 -5.89 13.58
C ALA A 132 -7.16 -5.80 14.93
N ALA A 133 -7.84 -6.10 16.05
CA ALA A 133 -7.24 -6.04 17.38
C ALA A 133 -6.46 -7.33 17.73
N THR A 134 -6.97 -8.48 17.30
CA THR A 134 -6.42 -9.80 17.65
C THR A 134 -5.67 -10.48 16.52
N LEU A 135 -5.84 -9.98 15.28
CA LEU A 135 -5.35 -10.58 14.05
C LEU A 135 -5.83 -12.03 13.87
N MET A 136 -7.01 -12.34 14.40
CA MET A 136 -7.68 -13.63 14.24
C MET A 136 -8.75 -13.54 13.16
N VAL A 137 -8.99 -14.66 12.48
CA VAL A 137 -10.09 -14.76 11.51
C VAL A 137 -11.43 -14.61 12.24
N ILE A 138 -12.32 -13.79 11.68
CA ILE A 138 -13.71 -13.67 12.11
C ILE A 138 -14.54 -14.65 11.27
N GLU A 139 -15.24 -15.57 11.93
CA GLU A 139 -16.20 -16.51 11.32
C GLU A 139 -17.53 -15.83 10.95
#